data_AF-A0A8J3ETL7-F1
#
_entry.id   AF-A0A8J3ETL7-F1
#
_cell.length_a   1.000
_cell.length_b   1.000
_cell.length_c   1.000
_cell.angle_alpha   90.00
_cell.angle_beta   90.00
_cell.angle_gamma   90.00
#
_symmetry.space_group_name_H-M   'P 1'
#
loop_
_entity.id
_entity.type
_entity.pdbx_description
1 polymer ?
#
loop_
_entity_poly.entity_id
_entity_poly.type
_entity_poly.pdbx_seq_one_letter_code
_entity_poly.pdbx_strand_id
1 'polypeptide(L)'
;MNASRPHPTPDEARERLDVSSRGTLRNRRDRRIHATGTAVIGVVIASTLATQNVVGPRGDIVRNVALLVLVLGAIVWMERAATTVPRRVRLLSRVGVGLSFVLGLTVALPWLNLRAQTEPNTWAMALGAAAVIAVPALVSAVAIATGRR
;
A
#
# COMPACT_ATOMS: atom_id res chain seq x y z
N MET A 1 24.99 27.63 31.10
CA MET A 1 23.90 28.62 31.23
C MET A 1 22.77 28.23 30.29
N ASN A 2 21.65 27.75 30.83
CA ASN A 2 20.46 27.39 30.04
C ASN A 2 19.68 28.67 29.71
N ALA A 3 19.73 29.12 28.46
CA ALA A 3 18.89 30.21 28.00
C ALA A 3 17.43 29.71 27.93
N SER A 4 16.62 30.12 28.91
CA SER A 4 15.17 29.91 28.90
C SER A 4 14.60 30.52 27.63
N ARG A 5 14.13 29.68 26.70
CA ARG A 5 13.47 30.16 25.48
C ARG A 5 12.20 30.93 25.90
N PRO A 6 11.99 32.16 25.40
CA PRO A 6 10.78 32.92 25.71
C PRO A 6 9.54 32.10 25.37
N HIS A 7 8.58 32.04 26.29
CA HIS A 7 7.29 31.45 26.00
C HIS A 7 6.60 32.27 24.90
N PRO A 8 6.14 31.62 23.81
CA PRO A 8 5.49 32.32 22.72
C PRO A 8 4.24 33.03 23.24
N THR A 9 4.03 34.26 22.78
CA THR A 9 2.82 34.99 23.12
C THR A 9 1.59 34.28 22.52
N PRO A 10 0.38 34.49 23.07
CA PRO A 10 -0.83 33.89 22.53
C PRO A 10 -1.04 34.17 21.03
N ASP A 11 -0.65 35.35 20.57
CA ASP A 11 -0.76 35.74 19.16
C ASP A 11 0.32 35.07 18.30
N GLU A 12 1.56 34.94 18.77
CA GLU A 12 2.58 34.12 18.09
C GLU A 12 2.19 32.64 18.03
N ALA A 13 1.51 32.12 19.04
CA ALA A 13 0.99 30.76 19.04
C ALA A 13 -0.13 30.58 18.01
N ARG A 14 -1.04 31.54 17.88
CA ARG A 14 -2.09 31.56 16.84
C ARG A 14 -1.49 31.66 15.45
N GLU A 15 -0.50 32.53 15.24
CA GLU A 15 0.15 32.71 13.94
C GLU A 15 0.94 31.45 13.54
N ARG A 16 1.64 30.80 14.48
CA ARG A 16 2.30 29.51 14.23
C ARG A 16 1.29 28.40 13.93
N LEU A 17 0.13 28.39 14.59
CA LEU A 17 -0.95 27.46 14.28
C LEU A 17 -1.52 27.71 12.88
N ASP A 18 -1.68 28.96 12.48
CA ASP A 18 -2.20 29.35 11.15
C ASP A 18 -1.21 29.04 10.02
N VAL A 19 0.08 29.21 10.27
CA VAL A 19 1.13 28.77 9.33
C VAL A 19 1.17 27.24 9.24
N SER A 20 0.96 26.53 10.35
CA SER A 20 0.88 25.06 10.36
C SER A 20 -0.39 24.53 9.66
N SER A 21 -1.50 25.27 9.74
CA SER A 21 -2.77 24.91 9.12
C SER A 21 -2.68 25.00 7.59
N ARG A 22 -1.92 25.95 7.05
CA ARG A 22 -1.62 26.05 5.60
C ARG A 22 -0.76 24.88 5.07
N GLY A 23 -0.05 24.17 5.94
CA GLY A 23 0.68 22.93 5.61
C GLY A 23 -0.22 21.73 5.26
N THR A 24 -1.54 21.82 5.52
CA THR A 24 -2.48 20.72 5.27
C THR A 24 -2.75 20.43 3.80
N LEU A 25 -2.58 21.42 2.90
CA LEU A 25 -2.73 21.25 1.44
C LEU A 25 -1.61 20.38 0.84
N ARG A 26 -0.35 20.61 1.27
CA ARG A 26 0.82 19.79 0.88
C ARG A 26 0.66 18.34 1.36
N ASN A 27 0.02 18.16 2.51
CA ASN A 27 -0.27 16.85 3.10
C ASN A 27 -1.36 16.05 2.36
N ARG A 28 -2.22 16.66 1.52
CA ARG A 28 -3.23 15.93 0.72
C ARG A 28 -2.60 15.26 -0.50
N ARG A 29 -1.68 15.94 -1.18
CA ARG A 29 -0.96 15.39 -2.34
C ARG A 29 -0.11 14.18 -1.94
N ASP A 30 0.68 14.33 -0.88
CA ASP A 30 1.54 13.26 -0.35
C ASP A 30 0.71 12.03 0.09
N ARG A 31 -0.45 12.26 0.71
CA ARG A 31 -1.40 11.18 1.05
C ARG A 31 -1.95 10.47 -0.17
N ARG A 32 -2.35 11.20 -1.22
CA ARG A 32 -2.85 10.59 -2.46
C ARG A 32 -1.79 9.73 -3.13
N ILE A 33 -0.55 10.20 -3.21
CA ILE A 33 0.56 9.43 -3.80
C ILE A 33 0.77 8.12 -3.03
N HIS A 34 0.79 8.17 -1.69
CA HIS A 34 0.92 6.97 -0.88
C HIS A 34 -0.28 6.02 -0.98
N ALA A 35 -1.50 6.55 -1.04
CA ALA A 35 -2.70 5.75 -1.26
C ALA A 35 -2.63 5.04 -2.62
N THR A 36 -2.31 5.76 -3.69
CA THR A 36 -2.16 5.20 -5.04
C THR A 36 -1.07 4.15 -5.08
N GLY A 37 0.12 4.42 -4.53
CA GLY A 37 1.20 3.44 -4.50
C GLY A 37 0.86 2.18 -3.70
N THR A 38 0.17 2.33 -2.56
CA THR A 38 -0.31 1.18 -1.76
C THR A 38 -1.32 0.34 -2.54
N ALA A 39 -2.27 0.98 -3.20
CA ALA A 39 -3.26 0.29 -4.04
C ALA A 39 -2.60 -0.44 -5.21
N VAL A 40 -1.66 0.21 -5.91
CA VAL A 40 -0.90 -0.40 -7.02
C VAL A 40 -0.15 -1.64 -6.55
N ILE A 41 0.57 -1.55 -5.42
CA ILE A 41 1.30 -2.71 -4.87
C ILE A 41 0.34 -3.87 -4.55
N GLY A 42 -0.80 -3.59 -3.90
CA GLY A 42 -1.82 -4.60 -3.59
C GLY A 42 -2.38 -5.29 -4.83
N VAL A 43 -2.71 -4.51 -5.86
CA VAL A 43 -3.22 -5.02 -7.15
C VAL A 43 -2.15 -5.84 -7.88
N VAL A 44 -0.90 -5.39 -7.88
CA VAL A 44 0.21 -6.12 -8.50
C VAL A 44 0.41 -7.48 -7.84
N ILE A 45 0.42 -7.53 -6.50
CA ILE A 45 0.54 -8.80 -5.77
C ILE A 45 -0.65 -9.70 -6.10
N ALA A 46 -1.88 -9.19 -6.07
CA ALA A 46 -3.07 -9.98 -6.39
C ALA A 46 -3.08 -10.51 -7.84
N SER A 47 -2.53 -9.75 -8.79
CA SER A 47 -2.46 -10.15 -10.19
C SER A 47 -1.58 -11.39 -10.43
N THR A 48 -0.63 -11.67 -9.54
CA THR A 48 0.20 -12.89 -9.61
C THR A 48 -0.66 -14.15 -9.59
N LEU A 49 -1.67 -14.20 -8.70
CA LEU A 49 -2.57 -15.35 -8.58
C LEU A 49 -3.57 -15.42 -9.74
N ALA A 50 -4.09 -14.27 -10.18
CA ALA A 50 -5.06 -14.24 -11.27
C ALA A 50 -4.47 -14.75 -12.60
N THR A 51 -3.15 -14.58 -12.78
CA THR A 51 -2.45 -14.93 -14.03
C THR A 51 -1.70 -16.26 -13.95
N GLN A 52 -1.74 -16.97 -12.82
CA GLN A 52 -0.93 -18.19 -12.61
C GLN A 52 -1.25 -19.31 -13.60
N ASN A 53 -2.49 -19.39 -14.08
CA ASN A 53 -2.94 -20.46 -14.99
C ASN A 53 -2.77 -20.12 -16.48
N VAL A 54 -2.32 -18.91 -16.81
CA VAL A 54 -2.31 -18.39 -18.19
C VAL A 54 -0.90 -18.41 -18.78
N VAL A 55 0.13 -18.56 -17.95
CA VAL A 55 1.52 -18.34 -18.33
C VAL A 55 2.33 -19.61 -18.13
N GLY A 56 3.05 -20.05 -19.17
CA GLY A 56 3.95 -21.21 -19.06
C GLY A 56 5.25 -20.90 -18.29
N PRO A 57 6.10 -21.91 -18.01
CA PRO A 57 7.24 -21.77 -17.08
C PRO A 57 8.24 -20.66 -17.43
N ARG A 58 8.51 -20.44 -18.72
CA ARG A 58 9.40 -19.34 -19.17
C ARG A 58 8.73 -17.97 -19.04
N GLY A 59 7.43 -17.91 -19.28
CA GLY A 59 6.65 -16.68 -19.11
C GLY A 59 6.50 -16.28 -17.63
N ASP A 60 6.49 -17.25 -16.72
CA ASP A 60 6.42 -16.99 -15.27
C ASP A 60 7.62 -16.17 -14.77
N ILE A 61 8.82 -16.47 -15.27
CA ILE A 61 10.04 -15.71 -14.94
C ILE A 61 9.87 -14.26 -15.41
N VAL A 62 9.51 -14.06 -16.67
CA VAL A 62 9.34 -12.72 -17.26
C VAL A 62 8.24 -11.94 -16.52
N ARG A 63 7.12 -12.60 -16.21
CA ARG A 63 6.02 -12.01 -15.43
C ARG A 63 6.51 -11.60 -14.04
N ASN A 64 7.16 -12.48 -13.31
CA ASN A 64 7.61 -12.20 -11.94
C ASN A 64 8.63 -11.06 -11.91
N VAL A 65 9.55 -11.00 -12.88
CA VAL A 65 10.48 -9.88 -13.05
C VAL A 65 9.72 -8.58 -13.34
N ALA A 66 8.76 -8.59 -14.27
CA ALA A 66 7.97 -7.42 -14.61
C ALA A 66 7.17 -6.90 -13.41
N LEU A 67 6.52 -7.79 -12.64
CA LEU A 67 5.77 -7.43 -11.43
C LEU A 67 6.70 -6.90 -10.33
N LEU A 68 7.88 -7.50 -10.16
CA LEU A 68 8.89 -7.00 -9.21
C LEU A 68 9.34 -5.58 -9.58
N VAL A 69 9.63 -5.32 -10.85
CA VAL A 69 9.97 -3.97 -11.35
C VAL A 69 8.83 -2.99 -11.08
N LEU A 70 7.57 -3.42 -11.22
CA LEU A 70 6.41 -2.57 -10.98
C LEU A 70 6.23 -2.25 -9.49
N VAL A 71 6.44 -3.22 -8.59
CA VAL A 71 6.44 -3.00 -7.13
C VAL A 71 7.58 -2.08 -6.72
N LEU A 72 8.81 -2.36 -7.15
CA LEU A 72 9.98 -1.53 -6.82
C LEU A 72 9.84 -0.12 -7.38
N GLY A 73 9.34 0.01 -8.62
CA GLY A 73 9.04 1.29 -9.24
C GLY A 73 8.00 2.08 -8.45
N ALA A 74 6.93 1.44 -7.98
CA ALA A 74 5.93 2.07 -7.12
C ALA A 74 6.54 2.54 -5.77
N ILE A 75 7.42 1.74 -5.16
CA ILE A 75 8.11 2.10 -3.92
C ILE A 75 9.02 3.32 -4.15
N VAL A 76 9.90 3.26 -5.16
CA VAL A 76 10.82 4.36 -5.49
C VAL A 76 10.06 5.63 -5.84
N TRP A 77 8.96 5.51 -6.59
CA TRP A 77 8.10 6.64 -6.91
C TRP A 77 7.48 7.26 -5.66
N MET A 78 6.93 6.45 -4.74
CA MET A 78 6.41 6.94 -3.47
C MET A 78 7.47 7.65 -2.63
N GLU A 79 8.67 7.09 -2.52
CA GLU A 79 9.77 7.68 -1.75
C GLU A 79 10.26 9.00 -2.35
N ARG A 80 10.37 9.09 -3.67
CA ARG A 80 10.79 10.32 -4.35
C ARG A 80 9.72 11.41 -4.34
N ALA A 81 8.45 11.03 -4.47
CA ALA A 81 7.37 11.99 -4.64
C ALA A 81 6.83 12.52 -3.31
N ALA A 82 7.08 11.85 -2.19
CA ALA A 82 6.57 12.26 -0.88
C ALA A 82 7.65 12.91 -0.01
N THR A 83 7.70 14.24 -0.03
CA THR A 83 8.65 15.04 0.77
C THR A 83 8.43 14.93 2.29
N THR A 84 7.18 14.73 2.72
CA THR A 84 6.80 14.76 4.15
C THR A 84 5.68 13.77 4.43
N VAL A 85 6.04 12.53 4.78
CA VAL A 85 5.06 11.47 5.05
C VAL A 85 4.80 11.35 6.56
N PRO A 86 3.56 11.54 7.03
CA PRO A 86 3.21 11.29 8.42
C PRO A 86 3.49 9.82 8.79
N ARG A 87 4.12 9.57 9.95
CA ARG A 87 4.46 8.20 10.42
C ARG A 87 3.29 7.22 10.36
N ARG A 88 2.07 7.69 10.64
CA ARG A 88 0.83 6.90 10.58
C ARG A 88 0.50 6.39 9.18
N VAL A 89 0.70 7.22 8.15
CA VAL A 89 0.44 6.83 6.74
C VAL A 89 1.38 5.72 6.30
N ARG A 90 2.67 5.81 6.70
CA ARG A 90 3.63 4.73 6.46
C ARG A 90 3.23 3.44 7.16
N LEU A 91 2.76 3.52 8.40
CA LEU A 91 2.32 2.36 9.15
C LEU A 91 1.11 1.69 8.48
N LEU A 92 0.08 2.45 8.12
CA LEU A 92 -1.12 1.92 7.43
C LEU A 92 -0.77 1.24 6.10
N SER A 93 0.09 1.87 5.29
CA SER A 93 0.54 1.29 4.02
C SER A 93 1.26 -0.05 4.25
N ARG A 94 2.19 -0.11 5.22
CA ARG A 94 2.92 -1.33 5.57
C ARG A 94 2.02 -2.42 6.13
N VAL A 95 1.04 -2.06 6.96
CA VAL A 95 0.07 -3.01 7.51
C VAL A 95 -0.81 -3.57 6.39
N GLY A 96 -1.31 -2.73 5.50
CA GLY A 96 -2.11 -3.18 4.35
C GLY A 96 -1.35 -4.14 3.44
N VAL A 97 -0.14 -3.74 3.00
CA VAL A 97 0.70 -4.58 2.14
C VAL A 97 1.15 -5.85 2.87
N GLY A 98 1.54 -5.73 4.14
CA GLY A 98 1.95 -6.87 4.96
C GLY A 98 0.82 -7.89 5.15
N LEU A 99 -0.39 -7.43 5.46
CA LEU A 99 -1.58 -8.28 5.56
C LEU A 99 -1.91 -8.94 4.22
N SER A 100 -1.83 -8.23 3.10
CA SER A 100 -1.99 -8.80 1.76
C SER A 100 -0.99 -9.95 1.53
N PHE A 101 0.28 -9.77 1.87
CA PHE A 101 1.29 -10.83 1.77
C PHE A 101 0.98 -12.02 2.68
N VAL A 102 0.63 -11.77 3.95
CA VAL A 102 0.30 -12.83 4.90
C VAL A 102 -0.89 -13.64 4.41
N LEU A 103 -2.00 -12.98 4.03
CA LEU A 103 -3.18 -13.68 3.49
C LEU A 103 -2.85 -14.46 2.21
N GLY A 104 -1.97 -13.93 1.36
CA GLY A 104 -1.49 -14.64 0.18
C GLY A 104 -0.80 -15.94 0.52
N LEU A 105 0.17 -15.89 1.44
CA LEU A 105 1.01 -17.03 1.80
C LEU A 105 0.32 -18.05 2.71
N THR A 106 -0.53 -17.61 3.64
CA THR A 106 -1.09 -18.49 4.67
C THR A 106 -2.53 -18.91 4.40
N VAL A 107 -3.27 -18.20 3.54
CA VAL A 107 -4.68 -18.49 3.27
C VAL A 107 -4.90 -18.82 1.79
N ALA A 108 -4.62 -17.89 0.90
CA ALA A 108 -4.97 -18.00 -0.52
C ALA A 108 -4.21 -19.13 -1.22
N LEU A 109 -2.88 -19.14 -1.12
CA LEU A 109 -2.04 -20.18 -1.74
C LEU A 109 -2.31 -21.59 -1.16
N PRO A 110 -2.36 -21.80 0.17
CA PRO A 110 -2.70 -23.10 0.72
C PRO A 110 -4.08 -23.58 0.30
N TRP A 111 -5.09 -22.70 0.31
CA TRP A 111 -6.44 -23.05 -0.12
C TRP A 111 -6.50 -23.45 -1.60
N LEU A 112 -5.88 -22.68 -2.50
CA LEU A 112 -5.80 -23.01 -3.92
C LEU A 112 -5.03 -24.30 -4.17
N ASN A 113 -3.96 -24.56 -3.40
CA ASN A 113 -3.17 -25.78 -3.53
C ASN A 113 -3.97 -27.01 -3.06
N LEU A 114 -4.64 -26.92 -1.91
CA LEU A 114 -5.52 -27.99 -1.42
C LEU A 114 -6.63 -28.30 -2.42
N ARG A 115 -7.24 -27.29 -3.02
CA ARG A 115 -8.29 -27.48 -4.04
C ARG A 115 -7.75 -28.12 -5.32
N ALA A 116 -6.54 -27.75 -5.75
CA ALA A 116 -5.89 -28.30 -6.93
C ALA A 116 -5.67 -29.83 -6.86
N GLN A 117 -5.69 -30.42 -5.65
CA GLN A 117 -5.55 -31.87 -5.48
C GLN A 117 -6.81 -32.63 -5.89
N THR A 118 -7.99 -32.00 -5.78
CA THR A 118 -9.27 -32.63 -6.13
C THR A 118 -9.78 -32.18 -7.49
N GLU A 119 -9.63 -30.88 -7.81
CA GLU A 119 -10.16 -30.29 -9.03
C GLU A 119 -9.23 -29.17 -9.55
N PRO A 120 -9.13 -28.95 -10.87
CA PRO A 120 -8.38 -27.83 -11.42
C PRO A 120 -8.90 -26.48 -10.90
N ASN A 121 -7.99 -25.59 -10.52
CA ASN A 121 -8.35 -24.24 -10.07
C ASN A 121 -9.00 -23.43 -11.19
N THR A 122 -10.25 -23.03 -10.99
CA THR A 122 -10.98 -22.18 -11.95
C THR A 122 -10.51 -20.72 -11.89
N TRP A 123 -10.75 -19.96 -12.97
CA TRP A 123 -10.47 -18.52 -13.00
C TRP A 123 -11.23 -17.75 -11.91
N ALA A 124 -12.44 -18.20 -11.56
CA ALA A 124 -13.25 -17.59 -10.50
C ALA A 124 -12.60 -17.76 -9.12
N MET A 125 -12.02 -18.93 -8.85
CA MET A 125 -11.27 -19.18 -7.61
C MET A 125 -10.00 -18.32 -7.53
N ALA A 126 -9.27 -18.20 -8.64
CA ALA A 126 -8.10 -17.34 -8.72
C ALA A 126 -8.46 -15.86 -8.49
N LEU A 127 -9.56 -15.38 -9.06
CA LEU A 127 -10.07 -14.02 -8.80
C LEU A 127 -10.53 -13.83 -7.35
N GLY A 128 -11.20 -14.82 -6.76
CA GLY A 128 -11.59 -14.77 -5.35
C GLY A 128 -10.39 -14.66 -4.42
N ALA A 129 -9.37 -15.48 -4.65
CA ALA A 129 -8.10 -15.43 -3.92
C ALA A 129 -7.38 -14.08 -4.12
N ALA A 130 -7.32 -13.59 -5.35
CA ALA A 130 -6.75 -12.28 -5.68
C ALA A 130 -7.48 -11.14 -4.96
N ALA A 131 -8.82 -11.19 -4.88
CA ALA A 131 -9.62 -10.20 -4.17
C ALA A 131 -9.32 -10.22 -2.67
N VAL A 132 -9.27 -11.40 -2.03
CA VAL A 132 -8.92 -11.54 -0.60
C VAL A 132 -7.55 -10.91 -0.30
N ILE A 133 -6.57 -11.10 -1.18
CA ILE A 133 -5.24 -10.51 -1.05
C ILE A 133 -5.26 -8.99 -1.28
N ALA A 134 -6.00 -8.50 -2.27
CA ALA A 134 -6.01 -7.09 -2.62
C ALA A 134 -6.71 -6.21 -1.56
N VAL A 135 -7.73 -6.75 -0.89
CA VAL A 135 -8.61 -5.99 0.02
C VAL A 135 -7.84 -5.24 1.13
N PRO A 136 -6.94 -5.84 1.92
CA PRO A 136 -6.23 -5.10 2.98
C PRO A 136 -5.43 -3.89 2.47
N ALA A 137 -4.74 -4.03 1.35
CA ALA A 137 -3.99 -2.94 0.72
C ALA A 137 -4.92 -1.85 0.17
N LEU A 138 -6.03 -2.23 -0.46
CA LEU A 138 -7.03 -1.28 -0.97
C LEU A 138 -7.75 -0.53 0.15
N VAL A 139 -8.14 -1.22 1.22
CA VAL A 139 -8.75 -0.60 2.41
C VAL A 139 -7.76 0.37 3.05
N SER A 140 -6.49 -0.01 3.15
CA SER A 140 -5.43 0.87 3.66
C SER A 140 -5.23 2.09 2.75
N ALA A 141 -5.24 1.91 1.43
CA ALA A 141 -5.17 3.00 0.46
C ALA A 141 -6.35 3.97 0.61
N VAL A 142 -7.58 3.47 0.75
CA VAL A 142 -8.79 4.29 0.98
C VAL A 142 -8.71 5.03 2.31
N ALA A 143 -8.26 4.38 3.39
CA ALA A 143 -8.04 5.03 4.68
C ALA A 143 -7.01 6.17 4.60
N ILE A 144 -5.90 5.94 3.89
CA ILE A 144 -4.87 6.96 3.65
C ILE A 144 -5.43 8.13 2.81
N ALA A 145 -6.18 7.83 1.75
CA ALA A 145 -6.75 8.84 0.86
C ALA A 145 -7.81 9.71 1.53
N THR A 146 -8.67 9.10 2.33
CA THR A 146 -9.75 9.78 3.04
C THR A 146 -9.27 10.47 4.32
N GLY A 147 -8.12 10.06 4.87
CA GLY A 147 -7.61 10.56 6.14
C GLY A 147 -8.52 10.21 7.32
N ARG A 148 -9.40 9.20 7.16
CA ARG A 148 -10.23 8.68 8.26
C ARG A 148 -9.33 7.99 9.29
N ARG A 149 -9.58 8.32 10.55
CA ARG A 149 -8.81 7.93 11.73
C ARG A 149 -8.98 6.45 12.04
#